data_AF-A0A7R9L0D7-F1
#
_entry.id   AF-A0A7R9L0D7-F1
#
_cell.length_a   1.000
_cell.length_b   1.000
_cell.length_c   1.000
_cell.angle_alpha   90.00
_cell.angle_beta   90.00
_cell.angle_gamma   90.00
#
_symmetry.space_group_name_H-M   'P 1'
#
loop_
_entity.id
_entity.type
_entity.pdbx_description
1 polymer ?
#
loop_
_entity_poly.entity_id
_entity_poly.type
_entity_poly.pdbx_seq_one_letter_code
_entity_poly.pdbx_strand_id
1 'polypeptide(L)'
;MPKEIIKNVSGEVKSGQMLAIMGASGAGKTTLLNVLTARNPLKLRVKGVVLLNGQAVSAETMASLSSYIEQHDLFHPFLTVREHLVFQVLVV
;
A
#
# COMPACT_ATOMS: atom_id res chain seq x y z
N MET A 1 10.81 18.80 17.08
CA MET A 1 11.52 17.86 16.18
C MET A 1 10.48 17.03 15.44
N PRO A 2 10.64 16.75 14.14
CA PRO A 2 9.70 15.92 13.40
C PRO A 2 9.66 14.49 14.00
N LYS A 3 8.46 13.95 14.20
CA LYS A 3 8.26 12.59 14.72
C LYS A 3 8.54 11.59 13.60
N GLU A 4 9.48 10.70 13.84
CA GLU A 4 9.82 9.63 12.92
C GLU A 4 8.97 8.39 13.23
N ILE A 5 8.20 7.92 12.24
CA ILE A 5 7.26 6.79 12.39
C ILE A 5 7.94 5.46 12.09
N ILE A 6 8.77 5.42 11.05
CA ILE A 6 9.48 4.22 10.57
C ILE A 6 10.95 4.55 10.45
N LYS A 7 11.83 3.66 10.93
CA LYS A 7 13.27 3.88 11.02
C LYS A 7 14.04 2.75 10.36
N ASN A 8 14.88 3.07 9.37
CA ASN A 8 15.86 2.17 8.77
C ASN A 8 15.37 0.73 8.51
N VAL A 9 14.25 0.60 7.81
CA VAL A 9 13.71 -0.69 7.41
C VAL A 9 14.23 -1.10 6.03
N SER A 10 14.46 -2.40 5.86
CA SER A 10 14.81 -3.00 4.57
C SER A 10 14.12 -4.37 4.45
N GLY A 11 13.88 -4.81 3.23
CA GLY A 11 13.23 -6.09 2.94
C GLY A 11 13.16 -6.35 1.45
N GLU A 12 12.94 -7.61 1.10
CA GLU A 12 12.76 -8.08 -0.28
C GLU A 12 11.64 -9.11 -0.29
N VAL A 13 10.87 -9.14 -1.38
CA VAL A 13 9.89 -10.18 -1.67
C VAL A 13 10.04 -10.59 -3.12
N LYS A 14 10.10 -11.90 -3.39
CA LYS A 14 10.18 -12.45 -4.74
C LYS A 14 8.80 -12.88 -5.23
N SER A 15 8.65 -12.99 -6.54
CA SER A 15 7.43 -13.51 -7.15
C SER A 15 7.05 -14.88 -6.55
N GLY A 16 5.77 -15.04 -6.20
CA GLY A 16 5.25 -16.24 -5.54
C GLY A 16 5.44 -16.31 -4.02
N GLN A 17 6.10 -15.32 -3.41
CA GLN A 17 6.26 -15.25 -1.95
C GLN A 17 5.20 -14.39 -1.29
N MET A 18 4.85 -14.74 -0.05
CA MET A 18 4.03 -13.93 0.83
C MET A 18 4.91 -13.31 1.92
N LEU A 19 4.85 -11.99 2.06
CA LEU A 19 5.52 -11.23 3.12
C LEU A 19 4.48 -10.77 4.15
N ALA A 20 4.69 -11.11 5.42
CA ALA A 20 3.84 -10.66 6.52
C ALA A 20 4.53 -9.54 7.33
N ILE A 21 3.85 -8.41 7.54
CA ILE A 21 4.30 -7.32 8.40
C ILE A 21 3.55 -7.40 9.72
N MET A 22 4.25 -7.73 10.81
CA MET A 22 3.67 -7.91 12.14
C MET A 22 4.24 -6.92 13.16
N GLY A 23 3.49 -6.64 14.22
CA GLY A 23 3.89 -5.71 15.27
C GLY A 23 2.70 -5.12 16.03
N ALA A 24 2.97 -4.47 17.16
CA ALA A 24 1.95 -3.87 18.03
C ALA A 24 1.10 -2.80 17.31
N SER A 25 -0.07 -2.46 17.87
CA SER A 25 -0.87 -1.34 17.38
C SER A 25 -0.05 -0.04 17.44
N GLY A 26 -0.14 0.78 16.39
CA GLY A 26 0.65 2.03 16.29
C GLY A 26 2.11 1.85 15.86
N ALA A 27 2.60 0.63 15.62
CA ALA A 27 3.99 0.37 15.19
C ALA A 27 4.33 0.85 13.76
N GLY A 28 3.38 1.46 13.04
CA GLY A 28 3.61 1.98 11.68
C GLY A 28 3.42 0.96 10.55
N LYS A 29 2.80 -0.21 10.80
CA LYS A 29 2.56 -1.25 9.78
C LYS A 29 1.77 -0.75 8.57
N THR A 30 0.58 -0.18 8.82
CA THR A 30 -0.27 0.41 7.77
C THR A 30 0.43 1.57 7.09
N THR A 31 1.20 2.36 7.85
CA THR A 31 2.02 3.45 7.29
C THR A 31 3.10 2.91 6.34
N LEU A 32 3.75 1.79 6.66
CA LEU A 32 4.74 1.16 5.79
C LEU A 32 4.10 0.67 4.49
N LEU A 33 2.97 -0.03 4.60
CA LEU A 33 2.23 -0.53 3.44
C LEU A 33 1.79 0.60 2.51
N ASN A 34 1.24 1.68 3.07
CA ASN A 34 0.85 2.88 2.33
C ASN A 34 2.04 3.50 1.57
N VAL A 35 3.20 3.64 2.23
CA VAL A 35 4.40 4.18 1.59
C VAL A 35 4.90 3.27 0.45
N LEU A 36 4.89 1.95 0.64
CA LEU A 36 5.31 0.99 -0.38
C LEU A 36 4.38 0.98 -1.60
N THR A 37 3.08 1.20 -1.42
CA THR A 37 2.10 1.33 -2.52
C THR A 37 1.96 2.76 -3.03
N ALA A 38 2.90 3.65 -2.67
CA ALA A 38 2.91 5.06 -3.07
C ALA A 38 1.63 5.83 -2.71
N ARG A 39 0.90 5.38 -1.68
CA ARG A 39 -0.22 6.09 -1.06
C ARG A 39 0.29 6.91 0.12
N ASN A 40 0.17 8.24 0.05
CA ASN A 40 0.63 9.12 1.13
C ASN A 40 -0.46 10.07 1.66
N PRO A 41 -1.55 9.53 2.25
CA PRO A 41 -2.67 10.35 2.72
C PRO A 41 -2.25 11.36 3.79
N LEU A 42 -1.21 11.06 4.57
CA LEU A 42 -0.70 11.90 5.66
C LEU A 42 0.40 12.87 5.22
N LYS A 43 0.71 12.97 3.91
CA LYS A 43 1.78 13.82 3.35
C LYS A 43 3.12 13.66 4.09
N LEU A 44 3.46 12.43 4.46
CA LEU A 44 4.69 12.07 5.16
C LEU A 44 5.91 12.35 4.29
N ARG A 45 7.01 12.74 4.93
CA ARG A 45 8.33 12.78 4.29
C ARG A 45 8.91 11.37 4.24
N VAL A 46 9.04 10.82 3.05
CA VAL A 46 9.64 9.51 2.81
C VAL A 46 11.10 9.68 2.37
N LYS A 47 11.98 8.83 2.88
CA LYS A 47 13.39 8.72 2.45
C LYS A 47 13.72 7.25 2.21
N GLY A 48 14.62 6.99 1.27
CA GLY A 48 15.02 5.64 0.87
C GLY A 48 14.73 5.40 -0.61
N VAL A 49 14.90 4.15 -1.03
CA VAL A 49 14.66 3.70 -2.40
C VAL A 49 13.79 2.46 -2.38
N VAL A 50 12.85 2.36 -3.32
CA VAL A 50 12.07 1.16 -3.59
C VAL A 50 12.51 0.63 -4.95
N LEU A 51 12.77 -0.68 -5.00
CA LEU A 51 13.20 -1.36 -6.21
C LEU A 51 12.11 -2.34 -6.66
N LEU A 52 11.82 -2.35 -7.95
CA LEU A 52 11.09 -3.44 -8.61
C LEU A 52 12.04 -4.14 -9.58
N ASN A 53 12.22 -5.45 -9.43
CA ASN A 53 13.13 -6.25 -10.25
C ASN A 53 14.56 -5.65 -10.34
N GLY A 54 15.06 -5.08 -9.23
CA GLY A 54 16.39 -4.47 -9.15
C GLY A 54 16.50 -3.04 -9.71
N GLN A 55 15.41 -2.48 -10.24
CA GLN A 55 15.38 -1.11 -10.77
C GLN A 55 14.65 -0.16 -9.83
N ALA A 56 15.20 1.03 -9.62
CA ALA A 56 14.53 2.07 -8.85
C ALA A 56 13.27 2.52 -9.59
N VAL A 57 12.17 2.63 -8.86
CA VAL A 57 10.86 3.00 -9.42
C VAL A 57 10.31 4.25 -8.76
N SER A 58 9.60 5.06 -9.55
CA SER A 58 8.93 6.25 -9.04
C SER A 58 7.68 5.88 -8.24
N ALA A 59 7.20 6.81 -7.42
CA ALA A 59 5.95 6.64 -6.68
C ALA A 59 4.76 6.40 -7.64
N GLU A 60 4.72 7.11 -8.76
CA GLU A 60 3.68 6.97 -9.79
C GLU A 60 3.70 5.58 -10.42
N THR A 61 4.90 5.04 -10.69
CA THR A 61 5.07 3.69 -11.23
C THR A 61 4.66 2.62 -10.23
N MET A 62 5.01 2.80 -8.95
CA MET A 62 4.54 1.90 -7.89
C MET A 62 3.03 1.94 -7.74
N ALA A 63 2.42 3.13 -7.79
CA ALA A 63 0.97 3.28 -7.68
C ALA A 63 0.21 2.62 -8.84
N SER A 64 0.77 2.64 -10.07
CA SER A 64 0.13 2.03 -11.24
C SER A 64 0.28 0.51 -11.32
N LEU A 65 1.33 -0.04 -10.72
CA LEU A 65 1.63 -1.48 -10.74
C LEU A 65 1.15 -2.24 -9.49
N SER A 66 0.87 -1.52 -8.39
CA SER A 66 0.43 -2.13 -7.14
C SER A 66 -1.08 -2.01 -6.96
N SER A 67 -1.67 -3.04 -6.38
CA SER A 67 -3.04 -2.99 -5.86
C SER A 67 -2.99 -2.89 -4.34
N TYR A 68 -3.91 -2.14 -3.76
CA TYR A 68 -3.98 -1.94 -2.31
C TYR A 68 -5.42 -2.17 -1.85
N ILE A 69 -5.56 -3.02 -0.84
CA ILE A 69 -6.84 -3.32 -0.20
C ILE A 69 -6.85 -2.56 1.13
N GLU A 70 -7.85 -1.70 1.29
CA GLU A 70 -8.01 -0.88 2.49
C GLU A 70 -8.43 -1.74 3.70
N GLN A 71 -8.20 -1.22 4.91
CA GLN A 71 -8.63 -1.89 6.14
C GLN A 71 -10.15 -1.97 6.29
N HIS A 72 -10.86 -1.00 5.70
CA HIS A 72 -12.32 -0.95 5.71
C HIS A 72 -12.83 -1.19 4.29
N ASP A 73 -13.74 -2.14 4.16
CA ASP A 73 -14.38 -2.42 2.88
C ASP A 73 -15.39 -1.32 2.53
N LEU A 74 -15.48 -1.03 1.24
CA LEU A 74 -16.44 -0.06 0.68
C LEU A 74 -17.59 -0.78 -0.04
N PHE A 75 -18.19 -1.78 0.61
CA PHE A 75 -19.33 -2.49 0.02
C PHE A 75 -20.62 -1.69 0.17
N HIS A 76 -21.38 -1.59 -0.91
CA HIS A 76 -22.70 -0.97 -0.88
C HIS A 76 -23.74 -2.04 -0.47
N PRO A 77 -24.50 -1.84 0.61
CA PRO A 77 -25.32 -2.91 1.22
C PRO A 77 -26.48 -3.39 0.33
N PHE A 78 -26.85 -2.61 -0.69
CA PHE A 78 -27.95 -2.91 -1.60
C PHE A 78 -27.51 -3.50 -2.95
N LEU A 79 -26.21 -3.73 -3.16
CA LEU A 79 -25.70 -4.33 -4.39
C LEU A 79 -25.33 -5.80 -4.17
N THR A 80 -25.65 -6.63 -5.15
CA THR A 80 -25.08 -7.98 -5.27
C THR A 80 -23.59 -7.90 -5.57
N VAL A 81 -22.87 -9.01 -5.35
CA VAL A 81 -21.43 -9.11 -5.69
C VAL A 81 -21.17 -8.77 -7.16
N ARG A 82 -22.00 -9.26 -8.08
CA ARG A 82 -21.88 -8.97 -9.52
C ARG A 82 -22.02 -7.48 -9.78
N GLU A 83 -23.04 -6.84 -9.22
CA GLU A 83 -23.28 -5.40 -9.41
C GLU A 83 -22.14 -4.57 -8.82
N HIS A 84 -21.60 -4.97 -7.67
CA HIS A 84 -20.45 -4.28 -7.06
C HIS A 84 -19.21 -4.34 -7.96
N LEU A 85 -18.89 -5.51 -8.51
CA LEU A 85 -17.77 -5.68 -9.44
C LEU A 85 -17.98 -4.89 -10.74
N VAL A 86 -19.18 -4.93 -11.32
CA VAL A 86 -19.52 -4.16 -12.52
C VAL A 86 -19.40 -2.66 -12.26
N PHE A 87 -19.88 -2.18 -11.11
CA PHE A 87 -19.74 -0.78 -10.73
C PHE A 87 -18.28 -0.36 -10.55
N GLN A 88 -17.46 -1.17 -9.88
CA GLN A 88 -16.03 -0.88 -9.70
C GLN A 88 -15.25 -0.85 -11.02
N VAL A 89 -15.63 -1.64 -12.02
CA VAL A 89 -14.95 -1.63 -13.33
C VAL A 89 -15.38 -0.44 -14.21
N LEU A 90 -16.62 0.03 -14.05
CA LEU A 90 -17.19 1.05 -14.95
C LEU A 90 -17.08 2.49 -14.43
N VAL A 91 -17.01 2.68 -13.11
CA VAL A 91 -17.13 4.01 -12.46
C VAL A 91 -15.86 4.45 -11.75
N VAL A 92 -14.91 3.54 -11.53
CA VAL A 92 -13.57 3.81 -10.97
C VAL A 92 -12.55 3.83 -12.08
#